data_AF-A0A1F8QZ97-F1
#
_entry.id   AF-A0A1F8QZ97-F1
#
_cell.length_a   1.000
_cell.length_b   1.000
_cell.length_c   1.000
_cell.angle_alpha   90.00
_cell.angle_beta   90.00
_cell.angle_gamma   90.00
#
_symmetry.space_group_name_H-M   'P 1'
#
loop_
_entity.id
_entity.type
_entity.pdbx_description
1 polymer ?
#
loop_
_entity_poly.entity_id
_entity_poly.type
_entity_poly.pdbx_seq_one_letter_code
_entity_poly.pdbx_strand_id
1 'polypeptide(L)'
;MTRTRSLQKSLIIAMVAFLLAFGVTQSWGTNRGMPPAATHNDANAAEVANCMTCHSTRGAVSKIQQLTQDGRNLRPAWSPDGQKVAFQSNRTGNDDIWVASLDSGKEVQLTKDAASDRRPNWSPDGAWIAFDSDRSGNRDIWIIKSDGTGLKQLTTTPNEELFASWSPDGQKIAYFSYGSGTNELWVINVDGQNSRPVVPKLATEQARQCSFACHQPSWNQTGEKLAFQSEQTGNRNIWVVNLDGTGLVDLNTGPDEDYFPTWTPDGRIVFMTERIGADKVWNDVRVINADGSQGVTLFTEVAHGGPFYWSPDGNRIALHSQRGGAKFDIFVATLGKAPGEQPAPAVEQAATAAPTLAAAVAEKAPVAPQSAGAQWPAWLIPVAVLAAFVAFLVLGVIGFFIWRAVTR
;
A
#
# COMPACT_ATOMS: atom_id res chain seq x y z
N MET A 1 39.73 -37.45 40.63
CA MET A 1 38.60 -36.51 40.46
C MET A 1 37.65 -37.10 39.43
N THR A 2 36.60 -37.77 39.91
CA THR A 2 35.63 -38.51 39.11
C THR A 2 34.33 -38.52 39.90
N ARG A 3 33.38 -37.65 39.53
CA ARG A 3 31.93 -37.74 39.85
C ARG A 3 31.23 -36.43 39.48
N THR A 4 30.69 -36.35 38.26
CA THR A 4 29.57 -35.44 37.90
C THR A 4 29.03 -35.82 36.51
N ARG A 5 28.48 -37.04 36.38
CA ARG A 5 27.60 -37.42 35.24
C ARG A 5 26.33 -38.18 35.68
N SER A 6 25.92 -37.99 36.94
CA SER A 6 24.83 -38.75 37.57
C SER A 6 23.62 -37.91 38.03
N LEU A 7 23.51 -36.64 37.62
CA LEU A 7 22.42 -35.74 38.08
C LEU A 7 21.42 -35.32 36.99
N GLN A 8 21.60 -35.73 35.73
CA GLN A 8 20.63 -35.45 34.66
C GLN A 8 19.62 -36.57 34.38
N LYS A 9 19.67 -37.70 35.10
CA LYS A 9 18.70 -38.81 34.92
C LYS A 9 17.64 -38.93 36.03
N SER A 10 17.73 -38.12 37.10
CA SER A 10 16.80 -38.20 38.24
C SER A 10 15.68 -37.15 38.23
N LEU A 11 15.68 -36.19 37.29
CA LEU A 11 14.62 -35.18 37.19
C LEU A 11 13.47 -35.55 36.22
N ILE A 12 13.68 -36.55 35.36
CA ILE A 12 12.68 -36.95 34.33
C ILE A 12 11.69 -38.01 34.86
N ILE A 13 12.01 -38.69 35.97
CA ILE A 13 11.13 -39.73 36.55
C ILE A 13 10.14 -39.13 37.59
N ALA A 14 10.36 -37.92 38.08
CA ALA A 14 9.48 -37.28 39.07
C ALA A 14 8.27 -36.52 38.48
N MET A 15 8.25 -36.24 37.17
CA MET A 15 7.15 -35.50 36.52
C MET A 15 6.05 -36.39 35.90
N VAL A 16 6.27 -37.71 35.79
CA VAL A 16 5.26 -38.65 35.25
C VAL A 16 4.38 -39.26 36.35
N ALA A 17 4.74 -39.10 37.63
CA ALA A 17 3.99 -39.67 38.75
C ALA A 17 2.92 -38.74 39.35
N PHE A 18 2.79 -37.49 38.91
CA PHE A 18 1.82 -36.52 39.47
C PHE A 18 0.50 -36.43 38.69
N LEU A 19 0.37 -37.14 37.55
CA LEU A 19 -0.82 -37.11 36.68
C LEU A 19 -1.72 -38.36 36.80
N LEU A 20 -1.52 -39.22 37.79
CA LEU A 20 -2.28 -40.48 37.95
C LEU A 20 -2.95 -40.66 39.33
N ALA A 21 -3.14 -39.60 40.13
CA ALA A 21 -3.60 -39.74 41.53
C ALA A 21 -4.90 -38.99 41.91
N PHE A 22 -5.71 -38.52 40.97
CA PHE A 22 -7.05 -38.01 41.28
C PHE A 22 -8.10 -38.56 40.31
N GLY A 23 -8.52 -39.79 40.56
CA GLY A 23 -9.80 -40.31 40.09
C GLY A 23 -10.89 -39.96 41.10
N VAL A 24 -11.88 -39.16 40.68
CA VAL A 24 -13.19 -39.10 41.34
C VAL A 24 -14.25 -39.49 40.33
N THR A 25 -14.93 -40.57 40.67
CA THR A 25 -16.04 -41.22 40.00
C THR A 25 -17.27 -40.32 39.93
N GLN A 26 -17.90 -40.19 38.76
CA GLN A 26 -19.34 -39.89 38.70
C GLN A 26 -20.06 -40.77 37.68
N SER A 27 -21.22 -41.22 38.14
CA SER A 27 -22.12 -42.22 37.60
C SER A 27 -22.87 -41.77 36.35
N TRP A 28 -23.20 -42.75 35.52
CA TRP A 28 -24.08 -42.64 34.37
C TRP A 28 -25.51 -42.30 34.80
N GLY A 29 -26.00 -41.14 34.38
CA GLY A 29 -27.38 -40.68 34.53
C GLY A 29 -27.96 -40.30 33.16
N THR A 30 -29.15 -40.78 32.89
CA THR A 30 -29.88 -40.88 31.62
C THR A 30 -30.01 -39.60 30.77
N ASN A 31 -29.87 -39.81 29.45
CA ASN A 31 -30.23 -38.95 28.32
C ASN A 31 -31.52 -38.13 28.51
N ARG A 32 -31.41 -36.80 28.36
CA ARG A 32 -32.43 -35.98 27.69
C ARG A 32 -31.74 -35.20 26.56
N GLY A 33 -32.34 -35.27 25.38
CA GLY A 33 -31.70 -34.99 24.11
C GLY A 33 -31.23 -33.56 23.94
N MET A 34 -29.98 -33.42 23.52
CA MET A 34 -29.57 -32.30 22.68
C MET A 34 -30.15 -32.53 21.28
N PRO A 35 -30.86 -31.56 20.68
CA PRO A 35 -31.23 -31.66 19.29
C PRO A 35 -29.96 -31.72 18.42
N PRO A 36 -29.96 -32.51 17.33
CA PRO A 36 -28.80 -32.62 16.46
C PRO A 36 -28.45 -31.24 15.89
N ALA A 37 -27.14 -30.96 15.81
CA ALA A 37 -26.61 -29.86 15.03
C ALA A 37 -27.26 -29.91 13.64
N ALA A 38 -28.04 -28.88 13.32
CA ALA A 38 -28.77 -28.82 12.07
C ALA A 38 -27.76 -28.87 10.92
N THR A 39 -27.74 -30.02 10.25
CA THR A 39 -27.26 -30.14 8.88
C THR A 39 -28.10 -29.20 8.04
N HIS A 40 -27.55 -28.07 7.62
CA HIS A 40 -28.09 -27.30 6.51
C HIS A 40 -27.85 -28.13 5.23
N ASN A 41 -28.74 -29.09 4.97
CA ASN A 41 -28.89 -29.70 3.66
C ASN A 41 -29.90 -28.87 2.86
N ASP A 42 -29.41 -28.43 1.69
CA ASP A 42 -30.15 -28.23 0.46
C ASP A 42 -31.39 -27.33 0.50
N ALA A 43 -31.13 -26.04 0.61
CA ALA A 43 -31.91 -25.03 -0.09
C ALA A 43 -30.96 -23.98 -0.68
N ASN A 44 -30.86 -23.99 -2.01
CA ASN A 44 -30.36 -22.91 -2.87
C ASN A 44 -28.86 -22.60 -2.82
N ALA A 45 -28.09 -23.37 -3.61
CA ALA A 45 -26.85 -22.92 -4.26
C ALA A 45 -26.99 -21.64 -5.14
N ALA A 46 -28.17 -21.00 -5.14
CA ALA A 46 -28.46 -19.71 -5.76
C ALA A 46 -28.33 -18.51 -4.81
N GLU A 47 -28.16 -18.70 -3.50
CA GLU A 47 -27.97 -17.59 -2.54
C GLU A 47 -26.53 -17.09 -2.42
N VAL A 48 -25.54 -17.85 -2.92
CA VAL A 48 -24.13 -17.38 -3.01
C VAL A 48 -23.96 -16.32 -4.13
N ALA A 49 -24.99 -16.07 -4.94
CA ALA A 49 -24.94 -15.18 -6.09
C ALA A 49 -25.48 -13.75 -5.84
N ASN A 50 -26.18 -13.48 -4.74
CA ASN A 50 -26.82 -12.18 -4.49
C ASN A 50 -26.62 -11.69 -3.05
N CYS A 51 -25.50 -11.03 -2.77
CA CYS A 51 -25.39 -10.23 -1.54
C CYS A 51 -24.67 -8.91 -1.83
N MET A 52 -25.44 -7.94 -2.31
CA MET A 52 -25.29 -6.55 -1.88
C MET A 52 -26.63 -6.11 -1.31
N THR A 53 -27.03 -6.64 -0.16
CA THR A 53 -28.05 -5.96 0.64
C THR A 53 -27.35 -4.82 1.38
N CYS A 54 -26.94 -3.78 0.65
CA CYS A 54 -26.90 -2.47 1.26
C CYS A 54 -28.36 -2.14 1.58
N HIS A 55 -28.72 -1.99 2.86
CA HIS A 55 -29.90 -1.22 3.21
C HIS A 55 -29.59 0.24 2.85
N SER A 56 -29.77 0.57 1.57
CA SER A 56 -29.52 1.90 1.05
C SER A 56 -30.75 2.75 1.27
N THR A 57 -30.57 3.93 1.87
CA THR A 57 -31.58 5.00 1.88
C THR A 57 -31.72 5.66 0.50
N ARG A 58 -30.73 5.46 -0.38
CA ARG A 58 -30.78 5.77 -1.83
C ARG A 58 -31.31 4.54 -2.58
N GLY A 59 -32.03 4.70 -3.69
CA GLY A 59 -32.65 3.58 -4.41
C GLY A 59 -31.69 2.43 -4.77
N ALA A 60 -32.27 1.27 -5.12
CA ALA A 60 -31.57 0.02 -5.41
C ALA A 60 -30.24 0.19 -6.17
N VAL A 61 -29.16 -0.43 -5.68
CA VAL A 61 -27.88 -0.51 -6.41
C VAL A 61 -28.13 -1.23 -7.73
N SER A 62 -27.68 -0.64 -8.82
CA SER A 62 -27.84 -1.24 -10.15
C SER A 62 -26.78 -2.32 -10.42
N LYS A 63 -26.94 -3.01 -11.55
CA LYS A 63 -26.16 -4.18 -12.01
C LYS A 63 -24.68 -4.15 -11.62
N ILE A 64 -24.20 -5.24 -11.03
CA ILE A 64 -22.79 -5.44 -10.71
C ILE A 64 -22.12 -6.15 -11.87
N GLN A 65 -21.10 -5.51 -12.45
CA GLN A 65 -20.31 -6.06 -13.54
C GLN A 65 -19.05 -6.73 -12.96
N GLN A 66 -18.86 -8.01 -13.24
CA GLN A 66 -17.55 -8.64 -13.10
C GLN A 66 -16.69 -8.19 -14.28
N LEU A 67 -15.53 -7.60 -13.99
CA LEU A 67 -14.62 -7.07 -15.01
C LEU A 67 -13.51 -8.05 -15.37
N THR A 68 -13.06 -8.87 -14.42
CA THR A 68 -11.97 -9.85 -14.60
C THR A 68 -12.43 -11.25 -14.23
N GLN A 69 -11.79 -12.27 -14.82
CA GLN A 69 -12.09 -13.68 -14.53
C GLN A 69 -10.83 -14.56 -14.36
N ASP A 70 -9.66 -14.08 -14.81
CA ASP A 70 -8.43 -14.87 -14.83
C ASP A 70 -7.45 -14.45 -13.73
N GLY A 71 -6.86 -15.45 -13.06
CA GLY A 71 -5.91 -15.24 -11.96
C GLY A 71 -6.55 -14.67 -10.69
N ARG A 72 -5.72 -14.10 -9.82
CA ARG A 72 -6.12 -13.36 -8.62
C ARG A 72 -5.90 -11.88 -8.91
N ASN A 73 -6.99 -11.12 -8.99
CA ASN A 73 -7.01 -9.71 -9.35
C ASN A 73 -7.32 -8.85 -8.12
N LEU A 74 -6.46 -7.89 -7.80
CA LEU A 74 -6.54 -7.07 -6.59
C LEU A 74 -6.22 -5.60 -6.91
N ARG A 75 -6.58 -4.72 -5.96
CA ARG A 75 -6.21 -3.29 -5.96
C ARG A 75 -6.60 -2.55 -7.26
N PRO A 76 -7.89 -2.51 -7.61
CA PRO A 76 -8.34 -1.78 -8.78
C PRO A 76 -8.09 -0.28 -8.62
N ALA A 77 -7.74 0.41 -9.70
CA ALA A 77 -7.58 1.86 -9.76
C ALA A 77 -8.20 2.40 -11.05
N TRP A 78 -9.09 3.37 -10.90
CA TRP A 78 -9.80 3.99 -12.02
C TRP A 78 -8.88 4.86 -12.87
N SER A 79 -9.03 4.80 -14.18
CA SER A 79 -8.53 5.86 -15.06
C SER A 79 -9.32 7.17 -14.81
N PRO A 80 -8.72 8.35 -15.05
CA PRO A 80 -9.39 9.64 -14.78
C PRO A 80 -10.66 9.89 -15.59
N ASP A 81 -10.77 9.26 -16.77
CA ASP A 81 -11.97 9.29 -17.62
C ASP A 81 -13.07 8.30 -17.18
N GLY A 82 -12.78 7.44 -16.19
CA GLY A 82 -13.69 6.42 -15.69
C GLY A 82 -14.01 5.31 -16.70
N GLN A 83 -13.21 5.11 -17.75
CA GLN A 83 -13.44 4.10 -18.80
C GLN A 83 -12.61 2.82 -18.62
N LYS A 84 -11.56 2.88 -17.81
CA LYS A 84 -10.62 1.78 -17.57
C LYS A 84 -10.37 1.60 -16.09
N VAL A 85 -9.95 0.38 -15.75
CA VAL A 85 -9.47 0.03 -14.41
C VAL A 85 -8.11 -0.64 -14.56
N ALA A 86 -7.08 -0.08 -13.93
CA ALA A 86 -5.82 -0.77 -13.71
C ALA A 86 -5.93 -1.67 -12.47
N PHE A 87 -5.26 -2.82 -12.45
CA PHE A 87 -5.29 -3.75 -11.33
C PHE A 87 -4.02 -4.59 -11.32
N GLN A 88 -3.67 -5.18 -10.18
CA GLN A 88 -2.62 -6.20 -10.13
C GLN A 88 -3.24 -7.57 -10.44
N SER A 89 -2.54 -8.42 -11.18
CA SER A 89 -2.96 -9.80 -11.45
C SER A 89 -1.79 -10.76 -11.42
N ASN A 90 -1.97 -11.93 -10.79
CA ASN A 90 -0.97 -12.98 -10.78
C ASN A 90 -1.11 -14.02 -11.92
N ARG A 91 -1.95 -13.74 -12.93
CA ARG A 91 -2.35 -14.73 -13.95
C ARG A 91 -1.21 -15.22 -14.84
N THR A 92 -0.08 -14.51 -14.85
CA THR A 92 1.13 -14.79 -15.63
C THR A 92 2.27 -15.40 -14.81
N GLY A 93 2.05 -15.68 -13.52
CA GLY A 93 3.01 -16.37 -12.64
C GLY A 93 3.48 -15.52 -11.46
N ASN A 94 3.56 -14.20 -11.64
CA ASN A 94 3.87 -13.16 -10.66
C ASN A 94 2.81 -12.05 -10.74
N ASP A 95 2.71 -11.19 -9.72
CA ASP A 95 1.80 -10.05 -9.81
C ASP A 95 2.34 -9.06 -10.87
N ASP A 96 1.52 -8.77 -11.88
CA ASP A 96 1.78 -7.78 -12.93
C ASP A 96 0.68 -6.70 -12.92
N ILE A 97 0.95 -5.54 -13.52
CA ILE A 97 -0.05 -4.50 -13.77
C ILE A 97 -0.80 -4.78 -15.06
N TRP A 98 -2.12 -4.84 -14.94
CA TRP A 98 -3.05 -5.03 -16.05
C TRP A 98 -4.05 -3.88 -16.11
N VAL A 99 -4.62 -3.64 -17.28
CA VAL A 99 -5.67 -2.65 -17.50
C VAL A 99 -6.84 -3.30 -18.24
N ALA A 100 -8.05 -3.14 -17.71
CA ALA A 100 -9.29 -3.58 -18.32
C ALA A 100 -10.13 -2.39 -18.78
N SER A 101 -10.69 -2.49 -19.99
CA SER A 101 -11.71 -1.56 -20.50
C SER A 101 -13.09 -1.99 -20.02
N LEU A 102 -13.89 -1.04 -19.52
CA LEU A 102 -15.25 -1.36 -19.05
C LEU A 102 -16.22 -1.72 -20.17
N ASP A 103 -16.11 -1.03 -21.31
CA ASP A 103 -17.01 -1.22 -22.45
C ASP A 103 -16.76 -2.54 -23.17
N SER A 104 -15.48 -2.83 -23.44
CA SER A 104 -15.11 -4.00 -24.26
C SER A 104 -14.76 -5.23 -23.43
N GLY A 105 -14.47 -5.08 -22.14
CA GLY A 105 -13.87 -6.13 -21.31
C GLY A 105 -12.44 -6.50 -21.73
N LYS A 106 -11.85 -5.81 -22.71
CA LYS A 106 -10.50 -6.11 -23.18
C LYS A 106 -9.49 -5.81 -22.08
N GLU A 107 -8.63 -6.77 -21.81
CA GLU A 107 -7.56 -6.67 -20.83
C GLU A 107 -6.19 -6.59 -21.52
N VAL A 108 -5.31 -5.73 -21.00
CA VAL A 108 -3.95 -5.53 -21.51
C VAL A 108 -2.97 -5.61 -20.35
N GLN A 109 -1.97 -6.48 -20.49
CA GLN A 109 -0.84 -6.57 -19.58
C GLN A 109 0.17 -5.46 -19.87
N LEU A 110 0.48 -4.62 -18.88
CA LEU A 110 1.44 -3.52 -19.01
C LEU A 110 2.85 -3.92 -18.59
N THR A 111 2.99 -4.70 -17.52
CA THR A 111 4.28 -5.21 -17.03
C THR A 111 4.40 -6.71 -17.26
N LYS A 112 5.61 -7.20 -17.57
CA LYS A 112 5.83 -8.57 -18.06
C LYS A 112 7.15 -9.18 -17.58
N ASP A 113 7.81 -8.52 -16.64
CA ASP A 113 9.08 -8.98 -16.11
C ASP A 113 8.85 -9.96 -14.95
N ALA A 114 9.93 -10.46 -14.34
CA ALA A 114 9.82 -11.45 -13.25
C ALA A 114 9.54 -10.82 -11.87
N ALA A 115 9.55 -9.49 -11.77
CA ALA A 115 9.32 -8.77 -10.54
C ALA A 115 7.84 -8.78 -10.15
N SER A 116 7.55 -8.57 -8.88
CA SER A 116 6.18 -8.41 -8.41
C SER A 116 5.77 -6.94 -8.48
N ASP A 117 4.88 -6.61 -9.42
CA ASP A 117 4.32 -5.28 -9.63
C ASP A 117 2.91 -5.18 -9.03
N ARG A 118 2.68 -4.20 -8.15
CA ARG A 118 1.48 -4.13 -7.31
C ARG A 118 0.92 -2.73 -7.13
N ARG A 119 -0.37 -2.69 -6.75
CA ARG A 119 -1.12 -1.49 -6.32
C ARG A 119 -1.01 -0.30 -7.30
N PRO A 120 -1.51 -0.45 -8.53
CA PRO A 120 -1.46 0.63 -9.51
C PRO A 120 -2.25 1.87 -9.06
N ASN A 121 -1.86 3.04 -9.53
CA ASN A 121 -2.58 4.31 -9.37
C ASN A 121 -2.39 5.18 -10.63
N TRP A 122 -3.47 5.63 -11.24
CA TRP A 122 -3.41 6.46 -12.45
C TRP A 122 -3.00 7.89 -12.13
N SER A 123 -2.21 8.49 -13.01
CA SER A 123 -2.00 9.93 -13.02
C SER A 123 -3.29 10.67 -13.39
N PRO A 124 -3.51 11.91 -12.91
CA PRO A 124 -4.73 12.67 -13.20
C PRO A 124 -4.96 12.95 -14.70
N ASP A 125 -3.89 12.98 -15.51
CA ASP A 125 -3.96 13.15 -16.96
C ASP A 125 -4.15 11.83 -17.73
N GLY A 126 -4.14 10.68 -17.04
CA GLY A 126 -4.31 9.35 -17.64
C GLY A 126 -3.10 8.87 -18.46
N ALA A 127 -2.00 9.62 -18.47
CA ALA A 127 -0.82 9.27 -19.27
C ALA A 127 0.09 8.24 -18.57
N TRP A 128 0.03 8.15 -17.24
CA TRP A 128 0.93 7.35 -16.43
C TRP A 128 0.19 6.52 -15.37
N ILE A 129 0.83 5.44 -14.95
CA ILE A 129 0.41 4.59 -13.83
C ILE A 129 1.60 4.45 -12.90
N ALA A 130 1.43 4.80 -11.63
CA ALA A 130 2.38 4.54 -10.57
C ALA A 130 2.07 3.20 -9.90
N PHE A 131 3.09 2.48 -9.44
CA PHE A 131 2.97 1.18 -8.80
C PHE A 131 4.22 0.86 -7.97
N ASP A 132 4.12 -0.08 -7.03
CA ASP A 132 5.29 -0.61 -6.34
C ASP A 132 5.82 -1.87 -7.02
N SER A 133 7.15 -2.00 -7.11
CA SER A 133 7.83 -3.12 -7.78
C SER A 133 9.11 -3.51 -7.05
N ASP A 134 9.37 -4.81 -6.95
CA ASP A 134 10.62 -5.36 -6.38
C ASP A 134 11.75 -5.56 -7.40
N ARG A 135 11.61 -5.02 -8.61
CA ARG A 135 12.57 -5.23 -9.72
C ARG A 135 13.99 -4.72 -9.46
N SER A 136 14.17 -3.82 -8.48
CA SER A 136 15.47 -3.27 -8.04
C SER A 136 16.08 -4.02 -6.85
N GLY A 137 15.42 -5.07 -6.33
CA GLY A 137 15.87 -5.88 -5.20
C GLY A 137 15.10 -5.63 -3.90
N ASN A 138 14.38 -4.52 -3.81
CA ASN A 138 13.40 -4.15 -2.78
C ASN A 138 12.24 -3.42 -3.45
N ARG A 139 11.14 -3.19 -2.72
CA ARG A 139 9.99 -2.49 -3.29
C ARG A 139 10.26 -1.00 -3.40
N ASP A 140 10.26 -0.50 -4.62
CA ASP A 140 10.37 0.91 -4.96
C ASP A 140 9.12 1.40 -5.69
N ILE A 141 8.92 2.72 -5.75
CA ILE A 141 7.89 3.34 -6.60
C ILE A 141 8.41 3.46 -8.03
N TRP A 142 7.61 2.96 -8.96
CA TRP A 142 7.83 3.05 -10.40
C TRP A 142 6.64 3.72 -11.07
N ILE A 143 6.89 4.31 -12.24
CA ILE A 143 5.86 4.79 -13.15
C ILE A 143 6.04 4.18 -14.53
N ILE A 144 4.94 3.92 -15.22
CA ILE A 144 4.89 3.45 -16.61
C ILE A 144 3.82 4.24 -17.36
N LYS A 145 4.02 4.48 -18.65
CA LYS A 145 2.96 5.09 -19.46
C LYS A 145 1.78 4.13 -19.59
N SER A 146 0.59 4.67 -19.77
CA SER A 146 -0.63 3.86 -19.92
C SER A 146 -0.67 2.98 -21.18
N ASP A 147 0.28 3.17 -22.11
CA ASP A 147 0.54 2.30 -23.26
C ASP A 147 1.56 1.18 -23.00
N GLY A 148 2.13 1.12 -21.78
CA GLY A 148 3.14 0.15 -21.36
C GLY A 148 4.59 0.53 -21.69
N THR A 149 4.84 1.74 -22.20
CA THR A 149 6.21 2.22 -22.49
C THR A 149 6.73 3.16 -21.40
N GLY A 150 8.01 3.54 -21.48
CA GLY A 150 8.59 4.60 -20.63
C GLY A 150 8.69 4.25 -19.15
N LEU A 151 8.89 2.97 -18.81
CA LEU A 151 9.10 2.53 -17.43
C LEU A 151 10.22 3.33 -16.76
N LYS A 152 9.95 3.89 -15.58
CA LYS A 152 10.87 4.74 -14.82
C LYS A 152 10.79 4.45 -13.33
N GLN A 153 11.95 4.31 -12.69
CA GLN A 153 12.09 4.23 -11.24
C GLN A 153 12.05 5.64 -10.63
N LEU A 154 11.32 5.82 -9.53
CA LEU A 154 11.27 7.09 -8.81
C LEU A 154 12.00 7.04 -7.46
N THR A 155 11.94 5.92 -6.75
CA THR A 155 12.63 5.75 -5.46
C THR A 155 13.74 4.71 -5.60
N THR A 156 14.81 4.87 -4.82
CA THR A 156 15.99 3.98 -4.84
C THR A 156 16.53 3.77 -3.43
N THR A 157 15.66 3.81 -2.43
CA THR A 157 16.10 3.76 -1.02
C THR A 157 16.19 2.31 -0.55
N PRO A 158 16.87 2.03 0.58
CA PRO A 158 16.88 0.68 1.15
C PRO A 158 15.55 0.25 1.81
N ASN A 159 14.58 1.15 1.93
CA ASN A 159 13.28 0.89 2.54
C ASN A 159 12.32 0.24 1.53
N GLU A 160 11.17 -0.28 1.98
CA GLU A 160 10.07 -0.63 1.09
C GLU A 160 9.16 0.57 0.87
N GLU A 161 9.06 1.05 -0.37
CA GLU A 161 8.15 2.09 -0.78
C GLU A 161 6.88 1.51 -1.42
N LEU A 162 5.72 1.89 -0.89
CA LEU A 162 4.44 1.25 -1.20
C LEU A 162 3.29 2.24 -1.37
N PHE A 163 2.24 1.81 -2.08
CA PHE A 163 0.96 2.51 -2.17
C PHE A 163 1.08 3.96 -2.71
N ALA A 164 1.70 4.11 -3.87
CA ALA A 164 1.80 5.39 -4.57
C ALA A 164 0.42 6.03 -4.86
N SER A 165 0.34 7.35 -4.73
CA SER A 165 -0.83 8.17 -5.02
C SER A 165 -0.42 9.49 -5.67
N TRP A 166 -0.96 9.79 -6.85
CA TRP A 166 -0.64 11.02 -7.58
C TRP A 166 -1.30 12.25 -6.97
N SER A 167 -0.55 13.35 -6.91
CA SER A 167 -1.13 14.66 -6.62
C SER A 167 -2.08 15.10 -7.75
N PRO A 168 -3.10 15.94 -7.48
CA PRO A 168 -4.09 16.35 -8.49
C PRO A 168 -3.50 17.12 -9.67
N ASP A 169 -2.39 17.84 -9.45
CA ASP A 169 -1.63 18.54 -10.50
C ASP A 169 -0.73 17.61 -11.33
N GLY A 170 -0.65 16.34 -10.94
CA GLY A 170 0.22 15.33 -11.54
C GLY A 170 1.71 15.50 -11.22
N GLN A 171 2.15 16.48 -10.43
CA GLN A 171 3.59 16.77 -10.30
C GLN A 171 4.30 15.95 -9.22
N LYS A 172 3.55 15.32 -8.31
CA LYS A 172 4.09 14.64 -7.13
C LYS A 172 3.39 13.31 -6.90
N ILE A 173 4.07 12.44 -6.16
CA ILE A 173 3.53 11.18 -5.69
C ILE A 173 3.74 11.10 -4.18
N ALA A 174 2.66 10.82 -3.46
CA ALA A 174 2.71 10.45 -2.05
C ALA A 174 2.75 8.92 -1.93
N TYR A 175 3.52 8.41 -0.97
CA TYR A 175 3.71 6.98 -0.73
C TYR A 175 4.10 6.72 0.72
N PHE A 176 3.98 5.47 1.15
CA PHE A 176 4.52 5.03 2.43
C PHE A 176 5.91 4.45 2.27
N SER A 177 6.86 4.84 3.12
CA SER A 177 8.20 4.26 3.20
C SER A 177 8.31 3.45 4.50
N TYR A 178 8.63 2.17 4.35
CA TYR A 178 8.76 1.21 5.44
C TYR A 178 10.22 0.80 5.59
N GLY A 179 10.85 1.14 6.71
CA GLY A 179 12.21 0.71 6.97
C GLY A 179 12.71 1.11 8.35
N SER A 180 13.77 0.46 8.81
CA SER A 180 14.36 0.70 10.14
C SER A 180 13.34 0.61 11.30
N GLY A 181 12.33 -0.26 11.15
CA GLY A 181 11.27 -0.45 12.13
C GLY A 181 10.23 0.66 12.18
N THR A 182 10.18 1.56 11.18
CA THR A 182 9.18 2.63 11.08
C THR A 182 8.39 2.56 9.78
N ASN A 183 7.17 3.07 9.83
CA ASN A 183 6.36 3.44 8.67
C ASN A 183 6.27 4.96 8.63
N GLU A 184 6.42 5.56 7.45
CA GLU A 184 6.44 7.01 7.27
C GLU A 184 5.68 7.41 6.01
N LEU A 185 5.04 8.58 6.03
CA LEU A 185 4.41 9.16 4.85
C LEU A 185 5.38 10.10 4.15
N TRP A 186 5.64 9.85 2.87
CA TRP A 186 6.62 10.58 2.05
C TRP A 186 5.97 11.18 0.80
N VAL A 187 6.65 12.17 0.22
CA VAL A 187 6.33 12.73 -1.10
C VAL A 187 7.60 12.83 -1.95
N ILE A 188 7.45 12.59 -3.25
CA ILE A 188 8.50 12.76 -4.26
C ILE A 188 7.94 13.47 -5.49
N ASN A 189 8.78 14.22 -6.21
CA ASN A 189 8.42 14.74 -7.53
C ASN A 189 8.47 13.63 -8.59
N VAL A 190 7.69 13.78 -9.66
CA VAL A 190 7.64 12.80 -10.77
C VAL A 190 8.93 12.73 -11.59
N ASP A 191 9.81 13.71 -11.45
CA ASP A 191 11.17 13.65 -11.99
C ASP A 191 12.09 12.72 -11.16
N GLY A 192 11.66 12.26 -9.98
CA GLY A 192 12.42 11.44 -9.03
C GLY A 192 13.23 12.28 -8.03
N GLN A 193 13.09 13.60 -8.03
CA GLN A 193 13.80 14.51 -7.14
C GLN A 193 12.93 14.92 -5.94
N ASN A 194 13.56 15.61 -4.99
CA ASN A 194 12.89 16.21 -3.83
C ASN A 194 12.06 15.22 -3.00
N SER A 195 12.53 13.97 -2.91
CA SER A 195 11.98 12.99 -1.98
C SER A 195 12.18 13.48 -0.55
N ARG A 196 11.09 13.57 0.22
CA ARG A 196 11.12 14.00 1.63
C ARG A 196 9.97 13.39 2.44
N PRO A 197 10.14 13.21 3.76
CA PRO A 197 9.04 12.83 4.63
C PRO A 197 8.05 14.01 4.75
N VAL A 198 6.77 13.68 4.78
CA VAL A 198 5.67 14.56 5.20
C VAL A 198 5.32 14.27 6.66
N VAL A 199 5.22 12.98 7.02
CA VAL A 199 5.02 12.55 8.41
C VAL A 199 6.05 11.47 8.76
N PRO A 200 7.18 11.85 9.40
CA PRO A 200 8.18 10.89 9.83
C PRO A 200 7.68 10.10 11.04
N LYS A 201 8.20 8.88 11.22
CA LYS A 201 7.83 7.98 12.34
C LYS A 201 6.33 7.87 12.55
N LEU A 202 5.58 7.80 11.45
CA LEU A 202 4.12 7.67 11.48
C LEU A 202 3.69 6.47 12.32
N ALA A 203 4.47 5.38 12.28
CA ALA A 203 4.45 4.35 13.31
C ALA A 203 5.76 3.59 13.40
N THR A 204 5.78 2.68 14.37
CA THR A 204 6.89 1.78 14.65
C THR A 204 6.42 0.33 14.60
N GLU A 205 7.31 -0.63 14.37
CA GLU A 205 7.02 -2.06 14.45
C GLU A 205 6.43 -2.47 15.81
N GLN A 206 6.80 -1.77 16.89
CA GLN A 206 6.20 -1.95 18.21
C GLN A 206 4.72 -1.54 18.24
N ALA A 207 4.31 -0.63 17.36
CA ALA A 207 2.93 -0.16 17.20
C ALA A 207 2.13 -0.95 16.15
N ARG A 208 2.61 -2.11 15.69
CA ARG A 208 1.87 -3.11 14.88
C ARG A 208 1.24 -2.62 13.56
N GLN A 209 1.75 -1.57 12.93
CA GLN A 209 1.17 -1.14 11.66
C GLN A 209 1.43 -2.15 10.53
N CYS A 210 0.32 -2.57 9.90
CA CYS A 210 0.18 -3.40 8.71
C CYS A 210 0.33 -4.92 8.90
N SER A 211 -0.74 -5.58 9.37
CA SER A 211 -0.96 -7.00 9.06
C SER A 211 -1.80 -7.21 7.78
N PHE A 212 -2.80 -6.35 7.46
CA PHE A 212 -3.63 -6.57 6.25
C PHE A 212 -4.19 -5.32 5.51
N ALA A 213 -4.12 -4.10 6.07
CA ALA A 213 -4.89 -2.97 5.54
C ALA A 213 -4.11 -1.65 5.42
N CYS A 214 -3.09 -1.63 4.57
CA CYS A 214 -2.45 -0.37 4.15
C CYS A 214 -2.95 -0.01 2.74
N HIS A 215 -3.21 1.27 2.48
CA HIS A 215 -3.89 1.84 1.32
C HIS A 215 -3.21 3.13 0.90
N GLN A 216 -3.44 3.56 -0.34
CA GLN A 216 -2.88 4.80 -0.89
C GLN A 216 -3.31 6.00 -0.02
N PRO A 217 -2.39 6.93 0.31
CA PRO A 217 -2.78 8.21 0.88
C PRO A 217 -3.60 8.97 -0.16
N SER A 218 -4.59 9.74 0.27
CA SER A 218 -5.48 10.47 -0.64
C SER A 218 -5.17 11.96 -0.59
N TRP A 219 -5.00 12.57 -1.75
CA TRP A 219 -4.79 14.01 -1.90
C TRP A 219 -6.12 14.75 -1.89
N ASN A 220 -6.16 15.89 -1.21
CA ASN A 220 -7.25 16.84 -1.43
C ASN A 220 -7.14 17.48 -2.82
N GLN A 221 -8.18 18.18 -3.26
CA GLN A 221 -8.31 18.70 -4.62
C GLN A 221 -7.22 19.72 -4.98
N THR A 222 -6.74 20.49 -4.00
CA THR A 222 -5.69 21.50 -4.20
C THR A 222 -4.28 20.92 -4.17
N GLY A 223 -4.12 19.67 -3.73
CA GLY A 223 -2.80 19.05 -3.51
C GLY A 223 -2.08 19.57 -2.26
N GLU A 224 -2.74 20.33 -1.40
CA GLU A 224 -2.15 20.92 -0.19
C GLU A 224 -2.25 20.02 1.03
N LYS A 225 -3.13 19.01 1.00
CA LYS A 225 -3.38 18.09 2.13
C LYS A 225 -3.41 16.64 1.70
N LEU A 226 -3.01 15.77 2.62
CA LEU A 226 -3.10 14.32 2.51
C LEU A 226 -4.00 13.78 3.60
N ALA A 227 -4.93 12.89 3.24
CA ALA A 227 -5.65 12.02 4.16
C ALA A 227 -5.07 10.62 4.13
N PHE A 228 -4.89 10.00 5.28
CA PHE A 228 -4.32 8.67 5.40
C PHE A 228 -4.76 7.99 6.68
N GLN A 229 -4.47 6.70 6.80
CA GLN A 229 -4.82 5.90 7.97
C GLN A 229 -3.62 5.80 8.92
N SER A 230 -3.84 5.89 10.24
CA SER A 230 -2.77 5.70 11.23
C SER A 230 -3.31 5.22 12.59
N GLU A 231 -2.53 4.34 13.22
CA GLU A 231 -2.75 3.74 14.54
C GLU A 231 -2.01 4.45 15.69
N GLN A 232 -1.53 5.68 15.48
CA GLN A 232 -0.72 6.41 16.49
C GLN A 232 -1.41 6.57 17.85
N THR A 233 -2.73 6.60 17.86
CA THR A 233 -3.55 6.78 19.07
C THR A 233 -4.06 5.46 19.65
N GLY A 234 -3.59 4.32 19.13
CA GLY A 234 -3.96 2.97 19.59
C GLY A 234 -5.09 2.32 18.81
N ASN A 235 -5.95 3.13 18.19
CA ASN A 235 -6.92 2.71 17.17
C ASN A 235 -6.50 3.28 15.82
N ARG A 236 -6.86 2.58 14.76
CA ARG A 236 -6.67 2.98 13.37
C ARG A 236 -7.69 4.04 13.02
N ASN A 237 -7.24 5.29 12.95
CA ASN A 237 -8.10 6.43 12.61
C ASN A 237 -7.71 7.02 11.25
N ILE A 238 -8.53 7.95 10.76
CA ILE A 238 -8.25 8.77 9.58
C ILE A 238 -7.58 10.05 10.05
N TRP A 239 -6.42 10.33 9.47
CA TRP A 239 -5.61 11.49 9.75
C TRP A 239 -5.53 12.38 8.53
N VAL A 240 -5.44 13.69 8.76
CA VAL A 240 -5.14 14.69 7.73
C VAL A 240 -3.90 15.45 8.12
N VAL A 241 -3.05 15.76 7.13
CA VAL A 241 -1.86 16.60 7.29
C VAL A 241 -1.74 17.55 6.11
N ASN A 242 -1.16 18.73 6.34
CA ASN A 242 -0.71 19.60 5.26
C ASN A 242 0.53 19.00 4.57
N LEU A 243 0.75 19.32 3.30
CA LEU A 243 1.87 18.79 2.51
C LEU A 243 3.25 19.20 3.06
N ASP A 244 3.32 20.30 3.82
CA ASP A 244 4.52 20.74 4.54
C ASP A 244 4.76 19.99 5.86
N GLY A 245 3.89 19.05 6.22
CA GLY A 245 3.95 18.24 7.44
C GLY A 245 3.28 18.91 8.66
N THR A 246 2.77 20.13 8.53
CA THR A 246 2.05 20.81 9.61
C THR A 246 0.58 20.39 9.67
N GLY A 247 -0.12 20.75 10.73
CA GLY A 247 -1.57 20.55 10.83
C GLY A 247 -1.97 19.07 10.81
N LEU A 248 -1.14 18.19 11.37
CA LEU A 248 -1.48 16.78 11.58
C LEU A 248 -2.63 16.66 12.58
N VAL A 249 -3.76 16.13 12.14
CA VAL A 249 -4.99 16.00 12.93
C VAL A 249 -5.58 14.61 12.76
N ASP A 250 -5.94 13.98 13.88
CA ASP A 250 -6.80 12.78 13.94
C ASP A 250 -8.27 13.22 13.80
N LEU A 251 -8.94 12.79 12.73
CA LEU A 251 -10.29 13.26 12.39
C LEU A 251 -11.40 12.53 13.14
N ASN A 252 -11.14 11.34 13.69
CA ASN A 252 -12.17 10.45 14.19
C ASN A 252 -11.64 9.59 15.34
N THR A 253 -11.71 10.13 16.56
CA THR A 253 -11.21 9.47 17.78
C THR A 253 -12.19 8.45 18.36
N GLY A 254 -12.77 7.60 17.52
CA GLY A 254 -13.75 6.58 17.92
C GLY A 254 -13.11 5.30 18.47
N PRO A 255 -13.92 4.40 19.06
CA PRO A 255 -13.47 3.06 19.43
C PRO A 255 -13.42 2.09 18.23
N ASP A 256 -13.99 2.49 17.09
CA ASP A 256 -14.04 1.70 15.86
C ASP A 256 -12.72 1.86 15.07
N GLU A 257 -12.43 0.92 14.16
CA GLU A 257 -11.24 0.96 13.31
C GLU A 257 -11.63 1.51 11.92
N ASP A 258 -10.87 2.46 11.38
CA ASP A 258 -11.22 3.23 10.18
C ASP A 258 -10.18 3.11 9.06
N TYR A 259 -10.64 2.97 7.83
CA TYR A 259 -9.84 2.48 6.69
C TYR A 259 -10.09 3.26 5.40
N PHE A 260 -9.08 3.25 4.53
CA PHE A 260 -9.19 3.61 3.11
C PHE A 260 -9.75 5.03 2.84
N PRO A 261 -9.18 6.09 3.48
CA PRO A 261 -9.71 7.44 3.28
C PRO A 261 -9.51 7.90 1.83
N THR A 262 -10.55 8.48 1.26
CA THR A 262 -10.56 9.06 -0.08
C THR A 262 -11.21 10.43 -0.04
N TRP A 263 -10.51 11.46 -0.53
CA TRP A 263 -11.10 12.77 -0.73
C TRP A 263 -12.12 12.75 -1.86
N THR A 264 -13.31 13.27 -1.59
CA THR A 264 -14.36 13.46 -2.59
C THR A 264 -14.22 14.84 -3.23
N PRO A 265 -14.70 15.03 -4.48
CA PRO A 265 -14.56 16.30 -5.20
C PRO A 265 -15.10 17.55 -4.46
N ASP A 266 -16.05 17.38 -3.55
CA ASP A 266 -16.63 18.42 -2.71
C ASP A 266 -15.85 18.70 -1.41
N GLY A 267 -14.66 18.12 -1.24
CA GLY A 267 -13.75 18.40 -0.12
C GLY A 267 -14.07 17.64 1.17
N ARG A 268 -14.88 16.58 1.11
CA ARG A 268 -15.09 15.65 2.22
C ARG A 268 -14.16 14.44 2.11
N ILE A 269 -14.13 13.63 3.15
CA ILE A 269 -13.37 12.38 3.18
C ILE A 269 -14.35 11.23 3.40
N VAL A 270 -14.37 10.29 2.46
CA VAL A 270 -15.10 9.03 2.58
C VAL A 270 -14.13 7.95 3.02
N PHE A 271 -14.54 7.12 3.96
CA PHE A 271 -13.75 6.03 4.52
C PHE A 271 -14.66 4.88 4.96
N MET A 272 -14.05 3.75 5.27
CA MET A 272 -14.73 2.57 5.80
C MET A 272 -14.50 2.47 7.30
N THR A 273 -15.52 2.15 8.07
CA THR A 273 -15.43 1.89 9.52
C THR A 273 -15.75 0.42 9.78
N GLU A 274 -14.79 -0.32 10.34
CA GLU A 274 -15.04 -1.67 10.84
C GLU A 274 -15.66 -1.59 12.23
N ARG A 275 -16.76 -2.32 12.40
CA ARG A 275 -17.49 -2.44 13.66
C ARG A 275 -17.47 -3.88 14.12
N ILE A 276 -17.20 -4.05 15.42
CA ILE A 276 -17.12 -5.36 16.07
C ILE A 276 -18.25 -5.45 17.10
N GLY A 277 -19.25 -6.27 16.81
CA GLY A 277 -20.31 -6.70 17.72
C GLY A 277 -20.00 -8.06 18.35
N ALA A 278 -20.84 -8.49 19.30
CA ALA A 278 -20.66 -9.76 20.00
C ALA A 278 -20.79 -10.98 19.08
N ASP A 279 -21.58 -10.88 18.01
CA ASP A 279 -21.95 -11.95 17.09
C ASP A 279 -21.55 -11.67 15.63
N LYS A 280 -21.09 -10.45 15.33
CA LYS A 280 -20.86 -10.00 13.95
C LYS A 280 -19.73 -8.97 13.87
N VAL A 281 -18.95 -9.05 12.80
CA VAL A 281 -18.08 -7.98 12.33
C VAL A 281 -18.65 -7.47 11.00
N TRP A 282 -18.74 -6.15 10.84
CA TRP A 282 -19.24 -5.55 9.60
C TRP A 282 -18.57 -4.21 9.34
N ASN A 283 -18.72 -3.70 8.12
CA ASN A 283 -18.17 -2.41 7.74
C ASN A 283 -19.29 -1.41 7.43
N ASP A 284 -19.07 -0.16 7.80
CA ASP A 284 -19.90 0.97 7.37
C ASP A 284 -19.08 1.85 6.41
N VAL A 285 -19.75 2.56 5.49
CA VAL A 285 -19.12 3.67 4.76
C VAL A 285 -19.51 4.95 5.45
N ARG A 286 -18.52 5.75 5.82
CA ARG A 286 -18.71 7.03 6.47
C ARG A 286 -18.15 8.15 5.61
N VAL A 287 -18.69 9.33 5.82
CA VAL A 287 -18.16 10.57 5.27
C VAL A 287 -18.01 11.59 6.40
N ILE A 288 -16.92 12.33 6.40
CA ILE A 288 -16.61 13.38 7.37
C ILE A 288 -16.07 14.60 6.65
N ASN A 289 -16.26 15.78 7.24
CA ASN A 289 -15.57 16.97 6.78
C ASN A 289 -14.08 16.91 7.12
N ALA A 290 -13.27 17.62 6.36
CA ALA A 290 -11.83 17.72 6.56
C ALA A 290 -11.39 18.27 7.93
N ASP A 291 -12.29 18.94 8.64
CA ASP A 291 -12.09 19.47 9.99
C ASP A 291 -12.60 18.52 11.10
N GLY A 292 -13.03 17.31 10.74
CA GLY A 292 -13.59 16.33 11.65
C GLY A 292 -15.08 16.55 11.98
N SER A 293 -15.70 17.62 11.48
CA SER A 293 -17.11 17.89 11.70
C SER A 293 -18.03 17.05 10.81
N GLN A 294 -19.32 16.98 11.17
CA GLN A 294 -20.38 16.40 10.33
C GLN A 294 -20.14 14.95 9.87
N GLY A 295 -19.53 14.13 10.72
CA GLY A 295 -19.35 12.70 10.43
C GLY A 295 -20.69 11.95 10.34
N VAL A 296 -21.06 11.50 9.14
CA VAL A 296 -22.31 10.75 8.90
C VAL A 296 -22.03 9.39 8.27
N THR A 297 -22.83 8.40 8.61
CA THR A 297 -22.80 7.09 7.97
C THR A 297 -23.64 7.12 6.70
N LEU A 298 -23.02 6.81 5.56
CA LEU A 298 -23.69 6.74 4.26
C LEU A 298 -24.32 5.37 4.03
N PHE A 299 -23.60 4.31 4.38
CA PHE A 299 -24.03 2.93 4.20
C PHE A 299 -23.65 2.11 5.43
N THR A 300 -24.54 1.22 5.86
CA THR A 300 -24.30 0.32 6.99
C THR A 300 -24.22 -1.14 6.54
N GLU A 301 -23.50 -1.94 7.33
CA GLU A 301 -23.41 -3.41 7.14
C GLU A 301 -22.95 -3.83 5.75
N VAL A 302 -21.98 -3.09 5.20
CA VAL A 302 -21.27 -3.43 3.98
C VAL A 302 -20.52 -4.74 4.20
N ALA A 303 -20.99 -5.78 3.53
CA ALA A 303 -20.45 -7.15 3.63
C ALA A 303 -19.03 -7.32 3.09
N HIS A 304 -18.38 -6.24 2.64
CA HIS A 304 -17.06 -6.25 2.04
C HIS A 304 -16.08 -5.47 2.92
N GLY A 305 -14.96 -6.07 3.29
CA GLY A 305 -13.93 -5.48 4.15
C GLY A 305 -12.64 -5.07 3.42
N GLY A 306 -12.67 -4.98 2.10
CA GLY A 306 -11.53 -4.53 1.30
C GLY A 306 -11.71 -3.11 0.77
N PRO A 307 -10.62 -2.50 0.25
CA PRO A 307 -10.72 -1.16 -0.31
C PRO A 307 -11.63 -1.16 -1.54
N PHE A 308 -12.57 -0.21 -1.56
CA PHE A 308 -13.35 0.16 -2.74
C PHE A 308 -12.88 1.52 -3.24
N TYR A 309 -12.93 1.70 -4.55
CA TYR A 309 -12.41 2.88 -5.24
C TYR A 309 -13.55 3.53 -5.99
N TRP A 310 -13.81 4.80 -5.71
CA TRP A 310 -14.81 5.58 -6.42
C TRP A 310 -14.36 5.89 -7.84
N SER A 311 -15.28 5.79 -8.79
CA SER A 311 -15.04 6.35 -10.12
C SER A 311 -14.92 7.88 -10.03
N PRO A 312 -14.18 8.52 -10.96
CA PRO A 312 -14.04 9.98 -11.00
C PRO A 312 -15.38 10.74 -11.05
N ASP A 313 -16.41 10.13 -11.65
CA ASP A 313 -17.77 10.67 -11.74
C ASP A 313 -18.61 10.49 -10.46
N GLY A 314 -18.09 9.79 -9.44
CA GLY A 314 -18.76 9.54 -8.16
C GLY A 314 -19.97 8.59 -8.22
N ASN A 315 -20.26 7.98 -9.37
CA ASN A 315 -21.46 7.15 -9.56
C ASN A 315 -21.18 5.64 -9.55
N ARG A 316 -19.92 5.22 -9.50
CA ARG A 316 -19.52 3.82 -9.50
C ARG A 316 -18.47 3.56 -8.43
N ILE A 317 -18.41 2.29 -8.01
CA ILE A 317 -17.36 1.77 -7.15
C ILE A 317 -16.69 0.58 -7.84
N ALA A 318 -15.36 0.51 -7.77
CA ALA A 318 -14.58 -0.67 -8.14
C ALA A 318 -14.07 -1.35 -6.86
N LEU A 319 -14.15 -2.67 -6.81
CA LEU A 319 -13.72 -3.46 -5.65
C LEU A 319 -13.18 -4.81 -6.11
N HIS A 320 -12.29 -5.42 -5.35
CA HIS A 320 -11.90 -6.81 -5.58
C HIS A 320 -12.67 -7.72 -4.64
N SER A 321 -13.27 -8.81 -5.11
CA SER A 321 -14.06 -9.73 -4.29
C SER A 321 -13.89 -11.18 -4.73
N GLN A 322 -14.03 -12.12 -3.81
CA GLN A 322 -14.18 -13.55 -4.12
C GLN A 322 -15.60 -13.92 -4.56
N ARG A 323 -16.45 -12.92 -4.80
CA ARG A 323 -17.70 -13.12 -5.51
C ARG A 323 -17.40 -13.85 -6.83
N GLY A 324 -18.11 -14.94 -7.10
CA GLY A 324 -17.92 -15.70 -8.34
C GLY A 324 -16.87 -16.82 -8.28
N GLY A 325 -16.15 -17.03 -7.16
CA GLY A 325 -15.27 -18.20 -7.03
C GLY A 325 -14.23 -18.14 -5.91
N ALA A 326 -13.23 -19.02 -5.96
CA ALA A 326 -12.19 -19.10 -4.93
C ALA A 326 -11.14 -17.97 -5.01
N LYS A 327 -11.09 -17.22 -6.12
CA LYS A 327 -10.09 -16.17 -6.40
C LYS A 327 -10.74 -14.80 -6.27
N PHE A 328 -9.93 -13.78 -5.98
CA PHE A 328 -10.39 -12.40 -6.03
C PHE A 328 -10.45 -11.91 -7.47
N ASP A 329 -11.56 -11.28 -7.84
CA ASP A 329 -11.79 -10.62 -9.12
C ASP A 329 -12.24 -9.18 -8.94
N ILE A 330 -12.05 -8.36 -9.99
CA ILE A 330 -12.49 -6.97 -9.99
C ILE A 330 -13.97 -6.89 -10.38
N PHE A 331 -14.74 -6.21 -9.55
CA PHE A 331 -16.15 -5.90 -9.77
C PHE A 331 -16.34 -4.39 -9.81
N VAL A 332 -17.26 -3.96 -10.67
CA VAL A 332 -17.74 -2.58 -10.73
C VAL A 332 -19.23 -2.56 -10.45
N ALA A 333 -19.65 -1.74 -9.50
CA ALA A 333 -21.04 -1.52 -9.17
C ALA A 333 -21.41 -0.07 -9.48
N THR A 334 -22.54 0.12 -10.16
CA THR A 334 -23.11 1.45 -10.41
C THR A 334 -24.15 1.76 -9.34
N LEU A 335 -23.95 2.87 -8.64
CA LEU A 335 -24.81 3.32 -7.56
C LEU A 335 -26.11 3.91 -8.14
N GLY A 336 -27.25 3.55 -7.55
CA GLY A 336 -28.54 4.13 -7.92
C GLY A 336 -28.63 5.61 -7.52
N LYS A 337 -29.36 6.41 -8.29
CA LYS A 337 -29.69 7.79 -7.90
C LYS A 337 -30.72 7.79 -6.77
N ALA A 338 -30.59 8.67 -5.78
CA ALA A 338 -31.67 8.88 -4.82
C ALA A 338 -32.89 9.51 -5.52
N PRO A 339 -34.14 9.20 -5.10
CA PRO A 339 -35.32 9.87 -5.65
C PRO A 339 -35.20 11.40 -5.47
N GLY A 340 -35.23 12.16 -6.58
CA GLY A 340 -35.13 13.62 -6.57
C GLY A 340 -33.72 14.20 -6.64
N GLU A 341 -32.67 13.38 -6.71
CA GLU A 341 -31.28 13.85 -6.88
C GLU A 341 -31.05 14.31 -8.33
N GLN A 342 -30.94 15.63 -8.52
CA GLN A 342 -30.41 16.20 -9.77
C GLN A 342 -29.00 15.63 -9.98
N PRO A 343 -28.58 15.33 -11.23
CA PRO A 343 -27.20 14.91 -11.47
C PRO A 343 -26.28 15.95 -10.83
N ALA A 344 -25.30 15.48 -10.04
CA ALA A 344 -24.19 16.34 -9.66
C ALA A 344 -23.73 17.03 -10.95
N PRO A 345 -23.59 18.38 -10.97
CA PRO A 345 -23.04 19.03 -12.14
C PRO A 345 -21.79 18.27 -12.51
N ALA A 346 -21.64 17.91 -13.78
CA ALA A 346 -20.41 17.29 -14.25
C ALA A 346 -19.30 18.12 -13.63
N VAL A 347 -18.45 17.49 -12.82
CA VAL A 347 -17.22 18.14 -12.40
C VAL A 347 -16.50 18.28 -13.72
N GLU A 348 -16.67 19.45 -14.35
CA GLU A 348 -15.77 19.96 -15.35
C GLU A 348 -14.48 20.03 -14.55
N GLN A 349 -13.72 18.92 -14.55
CA GLN A 349 -12.33 18.93 -14.17
C GLN A 349 -11.83 20.15 -14.90
N ALA A 350 -11.47 21.18 -14.15
CA ALA A 350 -10.91 22.36 -14.75
C ALA A 350 -9.74 21.80 -15.55
N ALA A 351 -9.94 21.69 -16.86
CA ALA A 351 -8.89 21.50 -17.82
C ALA A 351 -8.13 22.84 -17.89
N THR A 352 -7.75 23.38 -16.74
CA THR A 352 -6.41 23.93 -16.64
C THR A 352 -5.54 22.77 -17.00
N ALA A 353 -5.11 22.75 -18.27
CA ALA A 353 -4.18 21.78 -18.79
C ALA A 353 -3.13 21.56 -17.72
N ALA A 354 -3.21 20.44 -16.99
CA ALA A 354 -2.07 19.99 -16.21
C ALA A 354 -0.94 20.01 -17.24
N PRO A 355 0.15 20.78 -17.00
CA PRO A 355 1.23 20.85 -17.96
C PRO A 355 1.57 19.40 -18.30
N THR A 356 1.48 19.05 -19.59
CA THR A 356 1.61 17.66 -20.04
C THR A 356 2.81 17.05 -19.33
N LEU A 357 2.58 15.94 -18.61
CA LEU A 357 3.62 15.33 -17.76
C LEU A 357 4.90 15.03 -18.55
N ALA A 358 4.78 14.90 -19.87
CA ALA A 358 5.87 14.84 -20.84
C ALA A 358 6.98 15.89 -20.61
N ALA A 359 6.66 17.10 -20.16
CA ALA A 359 7.67 18.14 -19.89
C ALA A 359 8.43 17.91 -18.56
N ALA A 360 7.78 17.37 -17.53
CA ALA A 360 8.39 17.11 -16.22
C ALA A 360 9.18 15.80 -16.17
N VAL A 361 8.80 14.82 -17.00
CA VAL A 361 9.45 13.50 -17.08
C VAL A 361 10.52 13.46 -18.20
N ALA A 362 10.72 14.56 -18.94
CA ALA A 362 11.73 14.64 -19.99
C ALA A 362 13.12 14.24 -19.46
N GLU A 363 13.66 13.18 -20.06
CA GLU A 363 14.99 12.68 -19.80
C GLU A 363 15.98 13.81 -20.11
N LYS A 364 16.61 14.40 -19.08
CA LYS A 364 17.81 15.19 -19.34
C LYS A 364 18.80 14.22 -19.96
N ALA A 365 19.19 14.49 -21.21
CA ALA A 365 20.27 13.79 -21.89
C ALA A 365 21.44 13.58 -20.91
N PRO A 366 22.13 12.42 -20.95
CA PRO A 366 23.24 12.16 -20.05
C PRO A 366 24.18 13.35 -20.12
N VAL A 367 24.33 14.05 -19.00
CA VAL A 367 25.34 15.08 -18.87
C VAL A 367 26.66 14.36 -19.12
N ALA A 368 27.27 14.62 -20.28
CA ALA A 368 28.62 14.16 -20.58
C ALA A 368 29.47 14.46 -19.35
N PRO A 369 30.30 13.52 -18.86
CA PRO A 369 31.05 13.73 -17.64
C PRO A 369 31.84 15.02 -17.81
N GLN A 370 31.44 16.05 -17.08
CA GLN A 370 32.26 17.24 -16.95
C GLN A 370 33.55 16.71 -16.33
N SER A 371 34.64 16.83 -17.07
CA SER A 371 35.97 16.57 -16.54
C SER A 371 36.16 17.49 -15.34
N ALA A 372 35.90 16.96 -14.15
CA ALA A 372 36.26 17.61 -12.90
C ALA A 372 37.78 17.69 -12.92
N GLY A 373 38.31 18.85 -13.33
CA GLY A 373 39.67 19.20 -13.02
C GLY A 373 39.78 19.17 -11.50
N ALA A 374 40.43 18.13 -10.97
CA ALA A 374 40.67 17.99 -9.54
C ALA A 374 41.53 19.16 -9.07
N GLN A 375 40.90 20.24 -8.63
CA GLN A 375 41.57 21.30 -7.88
C GLN A 375 41.74 20.79 -6.46
N TRP A 376 42.92 20.21 -6.20
CA TRP A 376 43.34 19.87 -4.85
C TRP A 376 43.46 21.16 -4.03
N PRO A 377 42.94 21.23 -2.81
CA PRO A 377 43.17 22.38 -1.95
C PRO A 377 44.68 22.52 -1.68
N ALA A 378 45.18 23.76 -1.71
CA ALA A 378 46.62 24.08 -1.72
C ALA A 378 47.43 23.52 -0.52
N TRP A 379 46.77 23.06 0.54
CA TRP A 379 47.38 22.42 1.70
C TRP A 379 47.67 20.91 1.51
N LEU A 380 47.10 20.24 0.49
CA LEU A 380 47.36 18.82 0.22
C LEU A 380 48.65 18.58 -0.59
N ILE A 381 49.14 19.59 -1.31
CA ILE A 381 50.39 19.52 -2.11
C ILE A 381 51.62 19.23 -1.22
N PRO A 382 51.85 19.94 -0.09
CA PRO A 382 52.99 19.63 0.78
C PRO A 382 52.90 18.24 1.44
N VAL A 383 51.71 17.72 1.73
CA VAL A 383 51.52 16.38 2.33
C VAL A 383 51.85 15.27 1.34
N ALA A 384 51.43 15.40 0.07
CA ALA A 384 51.73 14.43 -0.98
C ALA A 384 53.23 14.42 -1.34
N VAL A 385 53.89 15.57 -1.35
CA VAL A 385 55.35 15.67 -1.57
C VAL A 385 56.12 15.04 -0.41
N LEU A 386 55.67 15.23 0.84
CA LEU A 386 56.30 14.60 2.01
C LEU A 386 56.14 13.07 1.99
N ALA A 387 54.96 12.56 1.62
CA ALA A 387 54.71 11.12 1.49
C ALA A 387 55.58 10.48 0.39
N ALA A 388 55.75 11.15 -0.76
CA ALA A 388 56.63 10.69 -1.83
C ALA A 388 58.11 10.69 -1.41
N PHE A 389 58.55 11.68 -0.61
CA PHE A 389 59.92 11.75 -0.08
C PHE A 389 60.21 10.61 0.90
N VAL A 390 59.25 10.29 1.79
CA VAL A 390 59.37 9.16 2.73
C VAL A 390 59.41 7.82 1.97
N ALA A 391 58.57 7.65 0.94
CA ALA A 391 58.59 6.45 0.12
C ALA A 391 59.93 6.26 -0.62
N PHE A 392 60.53 7.33 -1.12
CA PHE A 392 61.86 7.28 -1.76
C PHE A 392 62.97 6.91 -0.78
N LEU A 393 62.94 7.41 0.45
CA LEU A 393 63.91 7.05 1.48
C LEU A 393 63.76 5.58 1.90
N VAL A 394 62.52 5.09 2.06
CA VAL A 394 62.26 3.69 2.40
C VAL A 394 62.75 2.74 1.29
N LEU A 395 62.47 3.07 0.03
CA LEU A 395 62.96 2.28 -1.11
C LEU A 395 64.48 2.35 -1.28
N GLY A 396 65.11 3.49 -1.01
CA GLY A 396 66.57 3.62 -1.02
C GLY A 396 67.26 2.78 0.07
N VAL A 397 66.68 2.74 1.28
CA VAL A 397 67.18 1.91 2.38
C VAL A 397 67.01 0.42 2.06
N ILE A 398 65.85 0.02 1.55
CA ILE A 398 65.60 -1.37 1.12
C ILE A 398 66.55 -1.77 -0.01
N GLY A 399 66.76 -0.90 -1.01
CA GLY A 399 67.71 -1.12 -2.10
C GLY A 399 69.15 -1.27 -1.61
N PHE A 400 69.57 -0.48 -0.62
CA PHE A 400 70.89 -0.60 -0.01
C PHE A 400 71.10 -1.94 0.70
N PHE A 401 70.09 -2.43 1.45
CA PHE A 401 70.17 -3.73 2.11
C PHE A 401 70.15 -4.90 1.12
N ILE A 402 69.36 -4.80 0.04
CA ILE A 402 69.37 -5.81 -1.04
C ILE A 402 70.73 -5.84 -1.75
N TRP A 403 71.30 -4.68 -2.10
CA TRP A 403 72.63 -4.61 -2.71
C TRP A 403 73.72 -5.21 -1.82
N ARG A 404 73.68 -4.95 -0.51
CA ARG A 404 74.62 -5.52 0.47
C ARG A 404 74.47 -7.03 0.67
N ALA A 405 73.27 -7.57 0.47
CA ALA A 405 73.00 -9.00 0.53
C ALA A 405 73.45 -9.75 -0.74
N VAL A 406 73.47 -9.07 -1.89
CA VAL A 406 73.90 -9.65 -3.18
C VAL A 406 75.42 -9.56 -3.39
N THR A 407 76.10 -8.64 -2.69
CA THR A 407 77.56 -8.40 -2.81
C THR A 407 78.42 -9.02 -1.70
N ARG A 408 77.86 -9.92 -0.89
CA ARG A 408 78.58 -10.68 0.15
C ARG A 408 78.69 -12.16 -0.17
#